data_AF-A0A7S2VDT1-F1
#
_entry.id   AF-A0A7S2VDT1-F1
#
_cell.length_a   1.000
_cell.length_b   1.000
_cell.length_c   1.000
_cell.angle_alpha   90.00
_cell.angle_beta   90.00
_cell.angle_gamma   90.00
#
_symmetry.space_group_name_H-M   'P 1'
#
loop_
_entity.id
_entity.type
_entity.pdbx_description
1 polymer ?
#
loop_
_entity_poly.entity_id
_entity_poly.type
_entity_poly.pdbx_seq_one_letter_code
_entity_poly.pdbx_strand_id
1 'polypeptide(L)'
;MPRNQPEDKYEQPDEEPEEDETIDEENVAPGEVTAEWAGGTSIHGVALASDSGNYSLWFRIMWMILIIGAGVIMVWQIESLISEYRNFDVSTNVDTLVPESLEFPQITICNSNQLSAVLKNVTGIEEPANEEELKLLTLPLEASIWLTEFNGVDLNVTEAWTSVVTDFGACWQFTTDERVFRPGAFGGLYLWYYLNQDDYESFTELAGIQVFALQPGIKITDQTPFITISPGQEGIVSLTKTQYGREQEAPWARCFSKAPEYTQTQCRDDCINKAGREKCGCRAWGDTTPEAQDLRYCQYSNNETSDYDCLIGLNETAEQEKCVADPDTPDCTRPPCQVTIYDAVETGVPYGRLFLESLEQDAGLTEQEFNDNFIGVNINFDKILFTELTETKAVT
;
A
#
# COMPACT_ATOMS: atom_id res chain seq x y z
N MET A 1 3.69 74.41 -39.19
CA MET A 1 3.25 75.81 -39.43
C MET A 1 2.39 75.81 -40.68
N PRO A 2 1.32 76.62 -40.77
CA PRO A 2 0.98 77.83 -39.99
C PRO A 2 0.18 77.48 -38.73
N ARG A 3 0.29 78.12 -37.56
CA ARG A 3 0.53 79.51 -37.11
C ARG A 3 -0.78 80.30 -36.92
N ASN A 4 -1.13 80.44 -35.62
CA ASN A 4 -1.79 81.55 -34.91
C ASN A 4 -3.25 81.89 -35.28
N GLN A 5 -4.15 82.29 -34.38
CA GLN A 5 -4.01 82.90 -33.04
C GLN A 5 -5.36 82.75 -32.26
N PRO A 6 -5.38 82.87 -30.92
CA PRO A 6 -6.58 82.78 -30.09
C PRO A 6 -7.21 84.18 -29.85
N GLU A 7 -8.49 84.22 -29.49
CA GLU A 7 -9.16 85.43 -29.01
C GLU A 7 -9.36 85.42 -27.49
N ASP A 8 -9.25 86.63 -26.95
CA ASP A 8 -9.01 87.07 -25.58
C ASP A 8 -10.25 87.15 -24.69
N LYS A 9 -10.01 86.96 -23.38
CA LYS A 9 -10.61 87.64 -22.20
C LYS A 9 -12.10 87.38 -21.89
N TYR A 10 -12.50 87.14 -20.65
CA TYR A 10 -12.20 87.91 -19.44
C TYR A 10 -12.28 87.02 -18.20
N GLU A 11 -11.41 87.32 -17.24
CA GLU A 11 -11.34 86.76 -15.90
C GLU A 11 -11.60 87.90 -14.91
N GLN A 12 -12.49 87.67 -13.93
CA GLN A 12 -12.71 88.50 -12.73
C GLN A 12 -13.72 87.78 -11.82
N PRO A 13 -13.65 87.93 -10.49
CA PRO A 13 -12.53 87.65 -9.59
C PRO A 13 -12.93 86.68 -8.47
N ASP A 14 -11.93 86.12 -7.79
CA ASP A 14 -12.07 85.28 -6.60
C ASP A 14 -12.72 86.02 -5.42
N GLU A 15 -13.78 85.44 -4.85
CA GLU A 15 -14.29 85.74 -3.50
C GLU A 15 -14.17 84.48 -2.64
N GLU A 16 -13.31 84.53 -1.62
CA GLU A 16 -13.32 83.67 -0.43
C GLU A 16 -13.38 84.61 0.80
N PRO A 17 -13.80 84.15 1.98
CA PRO A 17 -14.80 83.13 2.31
C PRO A 17 -15.83 83.70 3.33
N GLU A 18 -17.10 83.26 3.29
CA GLU A 18 -18.00 83.50 4.43
C GLU A 18 -18.04 82.29 5.37
N GLU A 19 -17.91 82.61 6.65
CA GLU A 19 -17.68 81.74 7.79
C GLU A 19 -18.88 80.84 8.14
N ASP A 20 -18.55 79.61 8.49
CA ASP A 20 -19.12 78.83 9.60
C ASP A 20 -20.65 78.73 9.65
N GLU A 21 -21.23 77.96 8.72
CA GLU A 21 -22.50 77.29 9.00
C GLU A 21 -22.20 76.08 9.90
N THR A 22 -22.51 76.31 11.17
CA THR A 22 -22.75 75.30 12.20
C THR A 22 -23.36 74.05 11.59
N ILE A 23 -22.71 72.90 11.77
CA ILE A 23 -23.29 71.60 11.46
C ILE A 23 -24.51 71.44 12.36
N ASP A 24 -25.68 71.80 11.83
CA ASP A 24 -26.95 71.36 12.37
C ASP A 24 -26.94 69.84 12.26
N GLU A 25 -26.97 69.14 13.39
CA GLU A 25 -27.42 67.74 13.43
C GLU A 25 -28.89 67.73 13.00
N GLU A 26 -29.12 67.85 11.69
CA GLU A 26 -30.41 67.65 11.08
C GLU A 26 -30.84 66.23 11.44
N ASN A 27 -32.03 66.10 12.03
CA ASN A 27 -32.60 64.80 12.37
C ASN A 27 -32.95 64.08 11.06
N VAL A 28 -31.94 63.53 10.37
CA VAL A 28 -32.12 62.82 9.13
C VAL A 28 -33.10 61.69 9.39
N ALA A 29 -34.21 61.69 8.64
CA ALA A 29 -35.21 60.66 8.80
C ALA A 29 -34.53 59.31 8.51
N PRO A 30 -34.70 58.28 9.36
CA PRO A 30 -34.06 56.97 9.15
C PRO A 30 -34.27 56.39 7.75
N GLY A 31 -35.38 56.75 7.09
CA GLY A 31 -35.68 56.38 5.71
C GLY A 31 -34.71 56.94 4.66
N GLU A 32 -34.26 58.19 4.80
CA GLU A 32 -33.34 58.83 3.85
C GLU A 32 -31.95 58.22 3.93
N VAL A 33 -31.46 57.96 5.16
CA VAL A 33 -30.20 57.25 5.40
C VAL A 33 -30.24 55.84 4.80
N THR A 34 -31.34 55.10 4.97
CA THR A 34 -31.45 53.74 4.41
C THR A 34 -31.53 53.72 2.88
N ALA A 35 -32.13 54.74 2.27
CA ALA A 35 -32.25 54.85 0.82
C ALA A 35 -30.91 55.21 0.17
N GLU A 36 -30.17 56.14 0.76
CA GLU A 36 -28.82 56.53 0.32
C GLU A 36 -27.86 55.34 0.37
N TRP A 37 -27.81 54.63 1.51
CA TRP A 37 -26.98 53.42 1.66
C TRP A 37 -27.36 52.31 0.67
N ALA A 38 -28.66 52.06 0.51
CA ALA A 38 -29.14 51.04 -0.40
C ALA A 38 -28.89 51.37 -1.88
N GLY A 39 -28.82 52.65 -2.24
CA GLY A 39 -28.40 53.10 -3.57
C GLY A 39 -26.89 53.01 -3.79
N GLY A 40 -26.09 53.13 -2.73
CA GLY A 40 -24.62 53.04 -2.77
C GLY A 40 -24.02 51.63 -2.62
N THR A 41 -24.82 50.62 -2.26
CA THR A 41 -24.33 49.25 -2.05
C THR A 41 -24.14 48.48 -3.36
N SER A 42 -23.15 47.57 -3.38
CA SER A 42 -22.95 46.61 -4.47
C SER A 42 -23.81 45.36 -4.37
N ILE A 43 -24.64 45.23 -3.31
CA ILE A 43 -25.57 44.11 -3.15
C ILE A 43 -26.75 44.30 -4.10
N HIS A 44 -26.79 43.47 -5.13
CA HIS A 44 -27.84 43.48 -6.14
C HIS A 44 -29.23 43.30 -5.51
N GLY A 45 -30.19 44.10 -5.94
CA GLY A 45 -31.58 44.04 -5.46
C GLY A 45 -31.90 44.93 -4.25
N VAL A 46 -30.91 45.35 -3.46
CA VAL A 46 -31.16 46.12 -2.22
C VAL A 46 -31.74 47.50 -2.51
N ALA A 47 -31.22 48.23 -3.51
CA ALA A 47 -31.79 49.50 -3.98
C ALA A 47 -33.25 49.35 -4.44
N LEU A 48 -33.56 48.25 -5.14
CA LEU A 48 -34.90 47.95 -5.67
C LEU A 48 -35.91 47.58 -4.56
N ALA A 49 -35.42 47.01 -3.46
CA ALA A 49 -36.23 46.69 -2.29
C ALA A 49 -36.48 47.90 -1.37
N SER A 50 -35.54 48.85 -1.31
CA SER A 50 -35.59 50.00 -0.38
C SER A 50 -36.29 51.24 -0.93
N ASP A 51 -36.29 51.48 -2.25
CA ASP A 51 -36.85 52.68 -2.87
C ASP A 51 -38.39 52.73 -2.77
N SER A 52 -38.87 53.45 -1.75
CA SER A 52 -40.28 53.69 -1.45
C SER A 52 -40.92 54.76 -2.33
N GLY A 53 -40.13 55.58 -3.02
CA GLY A 53 -40.59 56.70 -3.83
C GLY A 53 -41.03 56.26 -5.23
N ASN A 54 -40.32 55.31 -5.83
CA ASN A 54 -40.54 54.92 -7.23
C ASN A 54 -41.26 53.57 -7.42
N TYR A 55 -41.30 52.70 -6.40
CA TYR A 55 -41.85 51.34 -6.53
C TYR A 55 -43.00 51.00 -5.57
N SER A 56 -43.93 50.16 -6.05
CA SER A 56 -45.05 49.68 -5.24
C SER A 56 -44.60 48.72 -4.12
N LEU A 57 -45.38 48.67 -3.02
CA LEU A 57 -45.10 47.80 -1.87
C LEU A 57 -44.92 46.33 -2.26
N TRP A 58 -45.74 45.82 -3.18
CA TRP A 58 -45.66 44.43 -3.66
C TRP A 58 -44.37 44.12 -4.41
N PHE A 59 -43.88 45.07 -5.23
CA PHE A 59 -42.62 44.92 -5.96
C PHE A 59 -41.43 44.85 -4.98
N ARG A 60 -41.45 45.70 -3.96
CA ARG A 60 -40.42 45.72 -2.91
C ARG A 60 -40.42 44.44 -2.08
N ILE A 61 -41.59 43.91 -1.73
CA ILE A 61 -41.73 42.61 -1.03
C ILE A 61 -41.17 41.46 -1.86
N MET A 62 -41.49 41.41 -3.16
CA MET A 62 -40.94 40.40 -4.06
C MET A 62 -39.40 40.44 -4.08
N TRP A 63 -38.80 41.63 -4.21
CA TRP A 63 -37.34 41.78 -4.16
C TRP A 63 -36.74 41.42 -2.81
N MET A 64 -37.40 41.75 -1.69
CA MET A 64 -36.97 41.29 -0.37
C MET A 64 -36.96 39.75 -0.27
N ILE A 65 -38.00 39.07 -0.78
CA ILE A 65 -38.05 37.60 -0.81
C ILE A 65 -36.93 37.03 -1.68
N LEU A 66 -36.68 37.60 -2.86
CA LEU A 66 -35.60 37.14 -3.74
C LEU A 66 -34.21 37.32 -3.11
N ILE A 67 -33.96 38.45 -2.44
CA ILE A 67 -32.68 38.71 -1.75
C ILE A 67 -32.49 37.75 -0.59
N ILE A 68 -33.52 37.55 0.24
CA ILE A 68 -33.47 36.61 1.37
C ILE A 68 -33.28 35.19 0.85
N GLY A 69 -34.03 34.77 -0.17
CA GLY A 69 -33.93 33.45 -0.79
C GLY A 69 -32.54 33.20 -1.38
N ALA A 70 -32.00 34.16 -2.14
CA ALA A 70 -30.64 34.10 -2.67
C ALA A 70 -29.59 34.06 -1.56
N GLY A 71 -29.78 34.84 -0.49
CA GLY A 71 -28.91 34.83 0.69
C GLY A 71 -28.89 33.48 1.41
N VAL A 72 -30.05 32.85 1.61
CA VAL A 72 -30.16 31.51 2.20
C VAL A 72 -29.45 30.47 1.34
N ILE A 73 -29.69 30.47 0.03
CA ILE A 73 -29.03 29.54 -0.91
C ILE A 73 -27.50 29.78 -0.91
N MET A 74 -27.05 31.02 -0.90
CA MET A 74 -25.63 31.36 -0.88
C MET A 74 -24.96 30.88 0.41
N VAL A 75 -25.57 31.10 1.57
CA VAL A 75 -25.03 30.60 2.86
C VAL A 75 -24.95 29.08 2.84
N TRP A 76 -26.00 28.40 2.37
CA TRP A 76 -26.00 26.94 2.24
C TRP A 76 -24.90 26.44 1.30
N GLN A 77 -24.69 27.09 0.15
CA GLN A 77 -23.61 26.73 -0.78
C GLN A 77 -22.22 26.96 -0.18
N ILE A 78 -22.02 28.06 0.54
CA ILE A 78 -20.75 28.34 1.21
C ILE A 78 -20.48 27.30 2.29
N GLU A 79 -21.48 26.95 3.11
CA GLU A 79 -21.37 25.89 4.11
C GLU A 79 -21.04 24.54 3.46
N SER A 80 -21.71 24.19 2.37
CA SER A 80 -21.43 22.97 1.60
C SER A 80 -20.00 22.93 1.08
N LEU A 81 -19.52 24.01 0.44
CA LEU A 81 -18.16 24.09 -0.09
C LEU A 81 -17.10 24.06 1.02
N ILE A 82 -17.34 24.73 2.14
CA ILE A 82 -16.45 24.68 3.30
C ILE A 82 -16.41 23.27 3.88
N SER A 83 -17.57 22.59 3.99
CA SER A 83 -17.63 21.21 4.47
C SER A 83 -16.88 20.26 3.55
N GLU A 84 -17.05 20.38 2.24
CA GLU A 84 -16.37 19.56 1.23
C GLU A 84 -14.85 19.78 1.28
N TYR A 85 -14.39 21.03 1.35
CA TYR A 85 -12.96 21.34 1.52
C TYR A 85 -12.38 20.76 2.82
N ARG A 86 -13.14 20.80 3.93
CA ARG A 86 -12.72 20.28 5.24
C ARG A 86 -12.76 18.76 5.36
N ASN A 87 -13.35 18.05 4.40
CA ASN A 87 -13.22 16.58 4.34
C ASN A 87 -11.80 16.15 3.95
N PHE A 88 -11.01 17.07 3.37
CA PHE A 88 -9.64 16.82 2.92
C PHE A 88 -9.54 15.55 2.06
N ASP A 89 -10.46 15.44 1.10
CA ASP A 89 -10.51 14.30 0.21
C ASP A 89 -9.41 14.35 -0.85
N VAL A 90 -8.96 13.16 -1.25
CA VAL A 90 -7.96 12.94 -2.29
C VAL A 90 -8.62 12.28 -3.49
N SER A 91 -8.10 12.60 -4.68
CA SER A 91 -8.45 11.96 -5.94
C SER A 91 -7.29 11.06 -6.36
N THR A 92 -7.60 9.82 -6.73
CA THR A 92 -6.61 8.87 -7.22
C THR A 92 -6.55 8.92 -8.75
N ASN A 93 -5.38 9.26 -9.27
CA ASN A 93 -5.06 9.13 -10.68
C ASN A 93 -4.48 7.75 -10.95
N VAL A 94 -4.88 7.11 -12.04
CA VAL A 94 -4.42 5.79 -12.45
C VAL A 94 -3.70 5.93 -13.78
N ASP A 95 -2.40 5.76 -13.75
CA ASP A 95 -1.54 5.82 -14.92
C ASP A 95 -1.04 4.42 -15.29
N THR A 96 -1.03 4.11 -16.58
CA THR A 96 -0.42 2.87 -17.10
C THR A 96 0.90 3.24 -17.75
N LEU A 97 2.01 2.86 -17.11
CA LEU A 97 3.34 3.15 -17.57
C LEU A 97 3.91 1.96 -18.34
N VAL A 98 4.42 2.20 -19.55
CA VAL A 98 5.00 1.18 -20.44
C VAL A 98 6.50 1.44 -20.60
N PRO A 99 7.33 1.06 -19.61
CA PRO A 99 8.77 1.22 -19.70
C PRO A 99 9.40 0.20 -20.66
N GLU A 100 10.68 0.38 -21.00
CA GLU A 100 11.43 -0.61 -21.78
C GLU A 100 11.72 -1.90 -21.00
N SER A 101 11.74 -1.83 -19.67
CA SER A 101 11.99 -2.96 -18.78
C SER A 101 11.46 -2.73 -17.36
N LEU A 102 11.19 -3.82 -16.66
CA LEU A 102 10.76 -3.83 -15.26
C LEU A 102 11.85 -4.39 -14.34
N GLU A 103 11.95 -3.86 -13.12
CA GLU A 103 12.67 -4.52 -12.03
C GLU A 103 11.94 -5.78 -11.63
N PHE A 104 12.69 -6.85 -11.40
CA PHE A 104 12.13 -8.10 -10.91
C PHE A 104 11.92 -8.02 -9.39
N PRO A 105 10.80 -8.53 -8.85
CA PRO A 105 10.61 -8.59 -7.41
C PRO A 105 11.62 -9.51 -6.74
N GLN A 106 11.72 -9.38 -5.42
CA GLN A 106 12.32 -10.42 -4.60
C GLN A 106 11.38 -11.62 -4.57
N ILE A 107 11.90 -12.81 -4.84
CA ILE A 107 11.14 -14.06 -4.78
C ILE A 107 11.58 -14.85 -3.56
N THR A 108 10.65 -15.26 -2.71
CA THR A 108 10.92 -16.23 -1.63
C THR A 108 10.12 -17.50 -1.88
N ILE A 109 10.77 -18.66 -1.79
CA ILE A 109 10.16 -19.99 -1.98
C ILE A 109 10.34 -20.81 -0.71
N CYS A 110 9.25 -21.30 -0.16
CA CYS A 110 9.22 -22.16 1.02
C CYS A 110 8.68 -23.55 0.65
N ASN A 111 9.33 -24.60 1.13
CA ASN A 111 8.75 -25.94 1.08
C ASN A 111 7.57 -26.01 2.08
N SER A 112 6.44 -26.60 1.68
CA SER A 112 5.33 -26.84 2.62
C SER A 112 5.75 -27.70 3.81
N ASN A 113 6.77 -28.55 3.63
CA ASN A 113 7.42 -29.25 4.74
C ASN A 113 8.53 -28.39 5.34
N GLN A 114 8.28 -27.86 6.54
CA GLN A 114 9.21 -26.97 7.24
C GLN A 114 10.42 -27.71 7.81
N LEU A 115 10.23 -28.97 8.22
CA LEU A 115 11.22 -29.81 8.89
C LEU A 115 11.27 -31.20 8.25
N SER A 116 12.46 -31.69 7.91
CA SER A 116 12.67 -33.05 7.43
C SER A 116 12.69 -34.04 8.60
N ALA A 117 11.77 -35.01 8.58
CA ALA A 117 11.72 -36.10 9.55
C ALA A 117 13.01 -36.95 9.53
N VAL A 118 13.62 -37.12 8.36
CA VAL A 118 14.90 -37.84 8.20
C VAL A 118 16.04 -37.05 8.82
N LEU A 119 16.15 -35.74 8.54
CA LEU A 119 17.21 -34.91 9.11
C LEU A 119 17.08 -34.78 10.63
N LYS A 120 15.86 -34.73 11.17
CA LYS A 120 15.62 -34.79 12.63
C LYS A 120 16.17 -36.07 13.24
N ASN A 121 15.89 -37.22 12.64
CA ASN A 121 16.39 -38.51 13.11
C ASN A 121 17.93 -38.61 13.00
N VAL A 122 18.52 -38.10 11.91
CA VAL A 122 19.97 -38.15 11.68
C VAL A 122 20.73 -37.22 12.63
N THR A 123 20.21 -36.02 12.86
CA THR A 123 20.86 -35.01 13.72
C THR A 123 20.56 -35.22 15.20
N GLY A 124 19.46 -35.89 15.53
CA GLY A 124 18.94 -36.01 16.89
C GLY A 124 18.28 -34.73 17.41
N ILE A 125 18.01 -33.75 16.55
CA ILE A 125 17.31 -32.52 16.90
C ILE A 125 15.82 -32.76 16.74
N GLU A 126 15.10 -32.92 17.85
CA GLU A 126 13.63 -33.06 17.82
C GLU A 126 12.93 -31.73 17.50
N GLU A 127 13.48 -30.64 18.00
CA GLU A 127 12.96 -29.29 17.84
C GLU A 127 14.13 -28.29 17.74
N PRO A 128 14.16 -27.42 16.71
CA PRO A 128 15.25 -26.46 16.55
C PRO A 128 15.18 -25.33 17.58
N ALA A 129 16.29 -25.04 18.24
CA ALA A 129 16.40 -23.97 19.24
C ALA A 129 16.89 -22.63 18.65
N ASN A 130 17.43 -22.64 17.43
CA ASN A 130 18.01 -21.49 16.75
C ASN A 130 17.92 -21.63 15.22
N GLU A 131 18.27 -20.56 14.49
CA GLU A 131 18.21 -20.56 13.02
C GLU A 131 19.14 -21.57 12.36
N GLU A 132 20.30 -21.87 12.95
CA GLU A 132 21.27 -22.81 12.37
C GLU A 132 20.71 -24.24 12.42
N GLU A 133 20.12 -24.62 13.55
CA GLU A 133 19.44 -25.91 13.72
C GLU A 133 18.22 -26.00 12.80
N LEU A 134 17.41 -24.94 12.67
CA LEU A 134 16.27 -24.93 11.75
C LEU A 134 16.73 -25.16 10.31
N LYS A 135 17.78 -24.43 9.86
CA LYS A 135 18.35 -24.59 8.52
C LYS A 135 18.94 -25.99 8.29
N LEU A 136 19.47 -26.63 9.33
CA LEU A 136 19.98 -28.00 9.26
C LEU A 136 18.85 -29.04 9.11
N LEU A 137 17.65 -28.73 9.58
CA LEU A 137 16.48 -29.59 9.48
C LEU A 137 15.64 -29.34 8.22
N THR A 138 15.93 -28.30 7.45
CA THR A 138 15.26 -28.00 6.18
C THR A 138 15.99 -28.66 5.01
N LEU A 139 15.27 -28.99 3.94
CA LEU A 139 15.86 -29.53 2.71
C LEU A 139 16.95 -28.58 2.16
N PRO A 140 18.21 -29.05 1.99
CA PRO A 140 19.31 -28.20 1.53
C PRO A 140 19.10 -27.62 0.14
N LEU A 141 19.67 -26.43 -0.13
CA LEU A 141 19.50 -25.70 -1.40
C LEU A 141 19.77 -26.56 -2.64
N GLU A 142 20.91 -27.24 -2.69
CA GLU A 142 21.33 -28.06 -3.83
C GLU A 142 20.43 -29.29 -4.02
N ALA A 143 19.79 -29.76 -2.95
CA ALA A 143 18.83 -30.85 -3.01
C ALA A 143 17.44 -30.36 -3.45
N SER A 144 17.05 -29.14 -3.04
CA SER A 144 15.74 -28.57 -3.34
C SER A 144 15.66 -27.86 -4.69
N ILE A 145 16.70 -27.16 -5.13
CA ILE A 145 16.70 -26.37 -6.37
C ILE A 145 17.82 -26.88 -7.28
N TRP A 146 17.43 -27.53 -8.37
CA TRP A 146 18.39 -28.21 -9.25
C TRP A 146 18.86 -27.34 -10.41
N LEU A 147 18.01 -26.41 -10.83
CA LEU A 147 18.26 -25.48 -11.93
C LEU A 147 17.70 -24.12 -11.55
N THR A 148 18.40 -23.06 -11.97
CA THR A 148 17.90 -21.69 -11.90
C THR A 148 18.32 -20.96 -13.16
N GLU A 149 17.34 -20.37 -13.84
CA GLU A 149 17.56 -19.52 -15.00
C GLU A 149 16.92 -18.15 -14.75
N PHE A 150 17.58 -17.09 -15.19
CA PHE A 150 17.01 -15.76 -15.21
C PHE A 150 17.13 -15.15 -16.61
N ASN A 151 16.01 -14.69 -17.17
CA ASN A 151 15.92 -14.21 -18.56
C ASN A 151 16.51 -15.22 -19.59
N GLY A 152 16.34 -16.52 -19.33
CA GLY A 152 16.86 -17.61 -20.17
C GLY A 152 18.37 -17.82 -20.09
N VAL A 153 19.02 -17.32 -19.03
CA VAL A 153 20.44 -17.53 -18.74
C VAL A 153 20.58 -18.35 -17.47
N ASP A 154 21.31 -19.46 -17.55
CA ASP A 154 21.65 -20.31 -16.40
C ASP A 154 22.42 -19.51 -15.34
N LEU A 155 21.96 -19.61 -14.09
CA LEU A 155 22.62 -19.04 -12.92
C LEU A 155 23.23 -20.15 -12.06
N ASN A 156 24.31 -19.83 -11.35
CA ASN A 156 24.81 -20.70 -10.30
C ASN A 156 23.83 -20.69 -9.12
N VAL A 157 23.21 -21.82 -8.82
CA VAL A 157 22.20 -21.97 -7.76
C VAL A 157 22.71 -21.46 -6.40
N THR A 158 23.94 -21.80 -6.04
CA THR A 158 24.53 -21.43 -4.73
C THR A 158 24.82 -19.94 -4.59
N GLU A 159 24.96 -19.22 -5.70
CA GLU A 159 25.17 -17.77 -5.73
C GLU A 159 23.85 -17.00 -5.90
N ALA A 160 22.86 -17.61 -6.56
CA ALA A 160 21.57 -16.99 -6.89
C ALA A 160 20.59 -16.97 -5.70
N TRP A 161 20.72 -17.92 -4.77
CA TRP A 161 19.76 -18.09 -3.67
C TRP A 161 20.40 -17.89 -2.31
N THR A 162 19.67 -17.26 -1.40
CA THR A 162 20.05 -17.07 0.00
C THR A 162 19.02 -17.73 0.91
N SER A 163 19.47 -18.27 2.06
CA SER A 163 18.56 -18.83 3.06
C SER A 163 17.99 -17.71 3.93
N VAL A 164 16.66 -17.69 4.09
CA VAL A 164 15.95 -16.77 4.98
C VAL A 164 15.06 -17.57 5.94
N VAL A 165 15.04 -17.18 7.21
CA VAL A 165 14.15 -17.79 8.23
C VAL A 165 12.87 -16.99 8.31
N THR A 166 11.75 -17.69 8.31
CA THR A 166 10.41 -17.12 8.31
C THR A 166 9.48 -17.93 9.21
N ASP A 167 8.23 -17.50 9.37
CA ASP A 167 7.20 -18.29 10.06
C ASP A 167 6.78 -19.56 9.28
N PHE A 168 7.22 -19.70 8.02
CA PHE A 168 7.06 -20.92 7.21
C PHE A 168 8.30 -21.83 7.27
N GLY A 169 9.23 -21.57 8.18
CA GLY A 169 10.50 -22.29 8.30
C GLY A 169 11.64 -21.59 7.54
N ALA A 170 12.71 -22.34 7.25
CA ALA A 170 13.80 -21.84 6.41
C ALA A 170 13.40 -21.94 4.93
N CYS A 171 13.52 -20.83 4.21
CA CYS A 171 13.13 -20.68 2.82
C CYS A 171 14.29 -20.18 1.97
N TRP A 172 14.12 -20.25 0.65
CA TRP A 172 15.10 -19.78 -0.33
C TRP A 172 14.64 -18.47 -0.95
N GLN A 173 15.50 -17.46 -0.89
CA GLN A 173 15.23 -16.12 -1.39
C GLN A 173 16.14 -15.76 -2.56
N PHE A 174 15.53 -15.33 -3.65
CA PHE A 174 16.17 -14.85 -4.87
C PHE A 174 15.97 -13.33 -5.00
N THR A 175 17.08 -12.63 -5.26
CA THR A 175 17.11 -11.19 -5.50
C THR A 175 18.03 -10.90 -6.68
N THR A 176 17.69 -9.93 -7.51
CA THR A 176 18.52 -9.53 -8.64
C THR A 176 18.31 -8.06 -8.98
N ASP A 177 19.37 -7.40 -9.43
CA ASP A 177 19.31 -6.06 -10.01
C ASP A 177 19.04 -6.09 -11.53
N GLU A 178 19.08 -7.29 -12.13
CA GLU A 178 18.81 -7.48 -13.55
C GLU A 178 17.33 -7.22 -13.88
N ARG A 179 17.10 -6.51 -14.98
CA ARG A 179 15.76 -6.10 -15.40
C ARG A 179 15.16 -7.09 -16.40
N VAL A 180 13.83 -7.14 -16.45
CA VAL A 180 13.07 -7.97 -17.39
C VAL A 180 12.60 -7.10 -18.57
N PHE A 181 13.04 -7.47 -19.77
CA PHE A 181 12.75 -6.75 -21.02
C PHE A 181 11.62 -7.37 -21.85
N ARG A 182 11.24 -8.62 -21.55
CA ARG A 182 10.23 -9.37 -22.30
C ARG A 182 9.29 -10.07 -21.33
N PRO A 183 7.97 -10.02 -21.56
CA PRO A 183 7.02 -10.74 -20.72
C PRO A 183 6.98 -12.23 -21.07
N GLY A 184 6.33 -13.03 -20.22
CA GLY A 184 6.11 -14.46 -20.43
C GLY A 184 7.35 -15.33 -20.21
N ALA A 185 7.28 -16.59 -20.66
CA ALA A 185 8.16 -17.69 -20.23
C ALA A 185 9.68 -17.51 -20.48
N PHE A 186 10.10 -16.57 -21.31
CA PHE A 186 11.52 -16.30 -21.60
C PHE A 186 12.09 -15.12 -20.82
N GLY A 187 11.27 -14.43 -20.01
CA GLY A 187 11.69 -13.32 -19.15
C GLY A 187 11.27 -13.56 -17.71
N GLY A 188 12.14 -13.21 -16.76
CA GLY A 188 11.95 -13.51 -15.34
C GLY A 188 12.70 -14.76 -14.90
N LEU A 189 12.18 -15.44 -13.88
CA LEU A 189 12.85 -16.53 -13.16
C LEU A 189 12.23 -17.87 -13.54
N TYR A 190 13.07 -18.84 -13.88
CA TYR A 190 12.69 -20.23 -14.05
C TYR A 190 13.53 -21.13 -13.14
N LEU A 191 12.90 -22.11 -12.50
CA LEU A 191 13.62 -23.09 -11.68
C LEU A 191 12.93 -24.46 -11.66
N TRP A 192 13.71 -25.48 -11.30
CA TRP A 192 13.21 -26.80 -10.91
C TRP A 192 13.33 -26.97 -9.41
N TYR A 193 12.21 -27.26 -8.76
CA TYR A 193 12.14 -27.52 -7.32
C TYR A 193 11.83 -29.00 -7.05
N TYR A 194 12.57 -29.61 -6.14
CA TYR A 194 12.38 -30.97 -5.65
C TYR A 194 11.91 -30.92 -4.18
N LEU A 195 10.77 -31.52 -3.89
CA LEU A 195 10.13 -31.48 -2.57
C LEU A 195 10.76 -32.43 -1.55
N ASN A 196 11.17 -33.62 -2.01
CA ASN A 196 11.52 -34.78 -1.18
C ASN A 196 10.42 -35.18 -0.18
N GLN A 197 9.27 -35.64 -0.68
CA GLN A 197 8.12 -36.02 0.16
C GLN A 197 8.40 -37.17 1.13
N ASP A 198 9.39 -38.02 0.85
CA ASP A 198 9.79 -39.11 1.75
C ASP A 198 10.36 -38.59 3.09
N ASP A 199 10.82 -37.34 3.11
CA ASP A 199 11.31 -36.65 4.30
C ASP A 199 10.23 -35.87 5.05
N TYR A 200 8.97 -35.89 4.58
CA TYR A 200 7.93 -35.07 5.18
C TYR A 200 7.57 -35.54 6.58
N GLU A 201 7.34 -34.57 7.45
CA GLU A 201 6.73 -34.83 8.74
C GLU A 201 5.26 -35.25 8.59
N SER A 202 4.81 -36.12 9.48
CA SER A 202 3.45 -36.70 9.41
C SER A 202 2.32 -35.67 9.57
N PHE A 203 2.63 -34.49 10.13
CA PHE A 203 1.70 -33.37 10.27
C PHE A 203 1.72 -32.41 9.08
N THR A 204 2.60 -32.60 8.10
CA THR A 204 2.63 -31.79 6.88
C THR A 204 1.50 -32.22 5.94
N GLU A 205 0.39 -31.49 5.98
CA GLU A 205 -0.84 -31.86 5.25
C GLU A 205 -0.76 -31.59 3.73
N LEU A 206 0.06 -30.62 3.31
CA LEU A 206 0.14 -30.15 1.93
C LEU A 206 1.50 -30.47 1.31
N ALA A 207 1.49 -31.01 0.09
CA ALA A 207 2.68 -31.16 -0.75
C ALA A 207 2.72 -30.06 -1.80
N GLY A 208 3.85 -29.36 -1.88
CA GLY A 208 4.05 -28.23 -2.78
C GLY A 208 4.99 -27.20 -2.19
N ILE A 209 5.13 -26.10 -2.91
CA ILE A 209 5.88 -24.92 -2.44
C ILE A 209 4.96 -23.71 -2.31
N GLN A 210 5.30 -22.80 -1.40
CA GLN A 210 4.72 -21.46 -1.31
C GLN A 210 5.69 -20.46 -1.94
N VAL A 211 5.19 -19.65 -2.86
CA VAL A 211 5.96 -18.63 -3.59
C VAL A 211 5.44 -17.25 -3.22
N PHE A 212 6.36 -16.37 -2.82
CA PHE A 212 6.11 -14.99 -2.44
C PHE A 212 6.84 -14.07 -3.41
N ALA A 213 6.11 -13.20 -4.11
CA ALA A 213 6.68 -12.15 -4.96
C ALA A 213 6.51 -10.80 -4.27
N LEU A 214 7.63 -10.23 -3.81
CA LEU A 214 7.63 -9.13 -2.86
C LEU A 214 8.41 -7.93 -3.40
N GLN A 215 8.02 -6.73 -2.95
CA GLN A 215 8.95 -5.61 -3.00
C GLN A 215 10.26 -5.98 -2.27
N PRO A 216 11.43 -5.58 -2.76
CA PRO A 216 12.67 -5.83 -2.04
C PRO A 216 12.66 -5.20 -0.63
N GLY A 217 13.04 -6.00 0.38
CA GLY A 217 13.27 -5.54 1.76
C GLY A 217 12.08 -5.60 2.71
N ILE A 218 10.90 -6.03 2.26
CA ILE A 218 9.73 -6.28 3.14
C ILE A 218 9.69 -7.74 3.61
N LYS A 219 8.95 -8.02 4.69
CA LYS A 219 8.75 -9.39 5.19
C LYS A 219 7.76 -10.15 4.29
N ILE A 220 7.84 -11.49 4.30
CA ILE A 220 6.90 -12.33 3.54
C ILE A 220 5.44 -12.19 4.00
N THR A 221 5.20 -11.74 5.23
CA THR A 221 3.86 -11.47 5.76
C THR A 221 3.29 -10.15 5.24
N ASP A 222 4.14 -9.25 4.71
CA ASP A 222 3.75 -7.88 4.35
C ASP A 222 2.90 -7.78 3.08
N GLN A 223 2.99 -8.77 2.19
CA GLN A 223 2.21 -8.84 0.95
C GLN A 223 1.66 -10.25 0.78
N THR A 224 0.44 -10.46 1.28
CA THR A 224 -0.35 -11.69 1.08
C THR A 224 -1.46 -11.40 0.08
N PRO A 225 -1.74 -12.31 -0.87
CA PRO A 225 -1.51 -13.75 -0.79
C PRO A 225 -0.21 -14.27 -1.40
N PHE A 226 0.28 -15.38 -0.85
CA PHE A 226 1.28 -16.24 -1.50
C PHE A 226 0.61 -17.21 -2.48
N ILE A 227 1.39 -17.78 -3.38
CA ILE A 227 0.94 -18.80 -4.33
C ILE A 227 1.42 -20.17 -3.87
N THR A 228 0.53 -21.15 -3.88
CA THR A 228 0.90 -22.57 -3.69
C THR A 228 1.00 -23.25 -5.05
N ILE A 229 2.13 -23.93 -5.31
CA ILE A 229 2.33 -24.71 -6.53
C ILE A 229 2.47 -26.19 -6.16
N SER A 230 1.61 -27.02 -6.75
CA SER A 230 1.61 -28.48 -6.58
C SER A 230 2.71 -29.17 -7.41
N PRO A 231 3.20 -30.34 -6.99
CA PRO A 231 4.12 -31.17 -7.78
C PRO A 231 3.47 -31.80 -9.01
N GLY A 232 4.31 -32.30 -9.93
CA GLY A 232 3.90 -32.97 -11.17
C GLY A 232 3.44 -32.03 -12.28
N GLN A 233 3.69 -30.74 -12.12
CA GLN A 233 3.36 -29.71 -13.11
C GLN A 233 4.46 -28.66 -13.24
N GLU A 234 4.41 -27.94 -14.35
CA GLU A 234 5.04 -26.63 -14.48
C GLU A 234 4.02 -25.58 -14.05
N GLY A 235 4.28 -24.94 -12.90
CA GLY A 235 3.53 -23.81 -12.38
C GLY A 235 4.04 -22.51 -12.98
N ILE A 236 3.17 -21.82 -13.71
CA ILE A 236 3.42 -20.53 -14.34
C ILE A 236 2.78 -19.45 -13.48
N VAL A 237 3.61 -18.61 -12.88
CA VAL A 237 3.24 -17.46 -12.05
C VAL A 237 3.38 -16.19 -12.87
N SER A 238 2.24 -15.62 -13.27
CA SER A 238 2.17 -14.36 -14.01
C SER A 238 1.98 -13.19 -13.06
N LEU A 239 2.93 -12.24 -13.08
CA LEU A 239 2.98 -11.08 -12.20
C LEU A 239 2.44 -9.83 -12.88
N THR A 240 1.71 -9.03 -12.10
CA THR A 240 1.31 -7.66 -12.43
C THR A 240 1.87 -6.71 -11.38
N LYS A 241 2.59 -5.68 -11.81
CA LYS A 241 3.17 -4.68 -10.92
C LYS A 241 2.22 -3.49 -10.77
N THR A 242 1.98 -3.11 -9.52
CA THR A 242 1.21 -1.92 -9.16
C THR A 242 2.00 -1.07 -8.15
N GLN A 243 2.19 0.22 -8.43
CA GLN A 243 2.82 1.17 -7.52
C GLN A 243 1.78 2.12 -6.94
N TYR A 244 1.80 2.28 -5.63
CA TYR A 244 0.93 3.21 -4.93
C TYR A 244 1.75 4.40 -4.44
N GLY A 245 1.33 5.61 -4.79
CA GLY A 245 1.83 6.87 -4.26
C GLY A 245 0.69 7.64 -3.60
N ARG A 246 0.65 7.64 -2.27
CA ARG A 246 -0.39 8.30 -1.48
C ARG A 246 0.03 9.72 -1.07
N GLU A 247 -0.97 10.57 -0.83
CA GLU A 247 -0.75 11.94 -0.38
C GLU A 247 -0.13 11.94 1.03
N GLN A 248 0.92 12.74 1.21
CA GLN A 248 1.74 12.80 2.42
C GLN A 248 1.58 14.11 3.18
N GLU A 249 0.99 15.14 2.55
CA GLU A 249 0.79 16.44 3.17
C GLU A 249 -0.45 16.47 4.06
N ALA A 250 -0.26 16.80 5.34
CA ALA A 250 -1.36 17.07 6.25
C ALA A 250 -2.17 18.28 5.78
N PRO A 251 -3.51 18.31 5.94
CA PRO A 251 -4.37 17.29 6.56
C PRO A 251 -4.90 16.18 5.62
N TRP A 252 -4.50 16.15 4.34
CA TRP A 252 -4.95 15.14 3.37
C TRP A 252 -4.28 13.78 3.56
N ALA A 253 -3.12 13.74 4.21
CA ALA A 253 -2.35 12.53 4.41
C ALA A 253 -3.12 11.46 5.20
N ARG A 254 -3.35 10.30 4.58
CA ARG A 254 -3.98 9.12 5.18
C ARG A 254 -3.04 7.90 5.24
N CYS A 255 -1.75 8.13 5.04
CA CYS A 255 -0.71 7.10 5.03
C CYS A 255 0.36 7.38 6.11
N PHE A 256 1.29 6.44 6.28
CA PHE A 256 2.43 6.60 7.16
C PHE A 256 3.70 6.01 6.52
N SER A 257 4.79 6.79 6.47
CA SER A 257 6.11 6.37 5.97
C SER A 257 6.06 5.67 4.59
N LYS A 258 7.12 4.98 4.18
CA LYS A 258 7.23 4.28 2.90
C LYS A 258 7.71 2.85 3.13
N ALA A 259 7.43 1.95 2.18
CA ALA A 259 8.03 0.63 2.16
C ALA A 259 9.44 0.70 1.54
N PRO A 260 10.43 -0.05 2.06
CA PRO A 260 10.30 -1.14 3.04
C PRO A 260 10.38 -0.71 4.51
N GLU A 261 10.62 0.58 4.82
CA GLU A 261 10.80 1.04 6.21
C GLU A 261 9.55 0.86 7.08
N TYR A 262 8.38 0.81 6.45
CA TYR A 262 7.10 0.57 7.09
C TYR A 262 6.16 -0.15 6.13
N THR A 263 5.50 -1.17 6.65
CA THR A 263 4.27 -1.71 6.07
C THR A 263 3.21 -1.80 7.16
N GLN A 264 1.94 -1.75 6.75
CA GLN A 264 0.84 -1.88 7.70
C GLN A 264 0.85 -3.24 8.40
N THR A 265 1.18 -4.31 7.67
CA THR A 265 1.20 -5.66 8.21
C THR A 265 2.37 -5.85 9.18
N GLN A 266 3.59 -5.45 8.80
CA GLN A 266 4.74 -5.46 9.70
C GLN A 266 4.46 -4.73 11.01
N CYS A 267 3.82 -3.56 10.96
CA CYS A 267 3.45 -2.80 12.16
C CYS A 267 2.54 -3.62 13.10
N ARG A 268 1.55 -4.31 12.52
CA ARG A 268 0.61 -5.17 13.28
C ARG A 268 1.33 -6.41 13.82
N ASP A 269 2.16 -7.05 13.01
CA ASP A 269 2.93 -8.23 13.39
C ASP A 269 3.90 -7.90 14.52
N ASP A 270 4.67 -6.82 14.41
CA ASP A 270 5.62 -6.39 15.44
C ASP A 270 4.90 -6.05 16.77
N CYS A 271 3.68 -5.50 16.70
CA CYS A 271 2.85 -5.26 17.89
C CYS A 271 2.35 -6.56 18.54
N ILE A 272 1.84 -7.52 17.75
CA ILE A 272 1.39 -8.82 18.26
C ILE A 272 2.58 -9.60 18.83
N ASN A 273 3.72 -9.58 18.14
CA ASN A 273 4.96 -10.20 18.58
C ASN A 273 5.45 -9.60 19.90
N LYS A 274 5.35 -8.28 20.09
CA LYS A 274 5.64 -7.64 21.39
C LYS A 274 4.77 -8.21 22.51
N ALA A 275 3.45 -8.30 22.30
CA ALA A 275 2.55 -8.89 23.29
C ALA A 275 2.87 -10.37 23.57
N GLY A 276 3.23 -11.13 22.54
CA GLY A 276 3.70 -12.51 22.66
C GLY A 276 4.98 -12.64 23.47
N ARG A 277 5.98 -11.79 23.22
CA ARG A 277 7.24 -11.76 23.98
C ARG A 277 7.02 -11.42 25.45
N GLU A 278 6.17 -10.44 25.74
CA GLU A 278 5.87 -10.03 27.12
C GLU A 278 5.10 -11.10 27.90
N LYS A 279 4.18 -11.81 27.24
CA LYS A 279 3.33 -12.83 27.87
C LYS A 279 3.99 -14.20 27.96
N CYS A 280 4.64 -14.65 26.89
CA CYS A 280 5.17 -16.00 26.73
C CYS A 280 6.69 -16.08 26.92
N GLY A 281 7.42 -14.96 26.91
CA GLY A 281 8.86 -14.92 27.20
C GLY A 281 9.75 -15.53 26.11
N CYS A 282 9.25 -15.65 24.89
CA CYS A 282 9.94 -16.21 23.73
C CYS A 282 9.54 -15.44 22.47
N ARG A 283 10.28 -15.63 21.36
CA ARG A 283 9.99 -14.99 20.06
C ARG A 283 9.54 -16.00 19.00
N ALA A 284 8.72 -15.53 18.07
CA ALA A 284 8.37 -16.27 16.84
C ALA A 284 9.57 -16.32 15.86
N TRP A 285 9.49 -17.20 14.86
CA TRP A 285 10.56 -17.36 13.87
C TRP A 285 10.73 -16.14 12.96
N GLY A 286 9.63 -15.49 12.57
CA GLY A 286 9.61 -14.25 11.78
C GLY A 286 9.82 -12.96 12.58
N ASP A 287 9.96 -13.02 13.90
CA ASP A 287 10.21 -11.84 14.74
C ASP A 287 11.68 -11.42 14.69
N THR A 288 11.98 -10.52 13.77
CA THR A 288 13.31 -9.92 13.56
C THR A 288 13.53 -8.60 14.29
N THR A 289 12.61 -8.21 15.19
CA THR A 289 12.73 -6.94 15.92
C THR A 289 13.99 -6.93 16.81
N PRO A 290 14.66 -5.78 16.99
CA PRO A 290 15.85 -5.68 17.84
C PRO A 290 15.62 -6.22 19.26
N GLU A 291 14.44 -5.98 19.83
CA GLU A 291 14.08 -6.41 21.19
C GLU A 291 13.83 -7.93 21.29
N ALA A 292 13.66 -8.62 20.17
CA ALA A 292 13.51 -10.06 20.12
C ALA A 292 14.86 -10.79 19.99
N GLN A 293 15.94 -10.11 19.57
CA GLN A 293 17.22 -10.74 19.24
C GLN A 293 17.82 -11.57 20.40
N ASP A 294 17.64 -11.12 21.64
CA ASP A 294 18.17 -11.79 22.83
C ASP A 294 17.23 -12.88 23.39
N LEU A 295 16.04 -13.06 22.81
CA LEU A 295 15.08 -14.09 23.23
C LEU A 295 15.27 -15.39 22.45
N ARG A 296 15.05 -16.51 23.14
CA ARG A 296 14.95 -17.82 22.51
C ARG A 296 13.69 -17.91 21.64
N TYR A 297 13.74 -18.77 20.63
CA TYR A 297 12.54 -19.13 19.88
C TYR A 297 11.54 -19.88 20.77
N CYS A 298 10.26 -19.67 20.50
CA CYS A 298 9.18 -20.39 21.18
C CYS A 298 9.21 -21.87 20.82
N GLN A 299 9.05 -22.73 21.84
CA GLN A 299 9.12 -24.18 21.70
C GLN A 299 7.76 -24.86 21.88
N TYR A 300 7.54 -25.94 21.13
CA TYR A 300 6.41 -26.86 21.23
C TYR A 300 6.57 -27.79 22.43
N SER A 301 7.78 -28.26 22.75
CA SER A 301 7.98 -29.21 23.84
C SER A 301 8.23 -28.52 25.19
N ASN A 302 7.18 -28.06 25.87
CA ASN A 302 7.26 -27.72 27.30
C ASN A 302 6.04 -28.25 28.07
N ASN A 303 6.30 -28.91 29.20
CA ASN A 303 5.30 -29.55 30.07
C ASN A 303 4.19 -28.58 30.54
N GLU A 304 2.96 -29.09 30.58
CA GLU A 304 1.68 -28.50 31.03
C GLU A 304 1.06 -27.38 30.16
N THR A 305 1.83 -26.48 29.53
CA THR A 305 1.33 -25.53 28.50
C THR A 305 2.52 -25.10 27.65
N SER A 306 2.58 -25.51 26.38
CA SER A 306 3.73 -25.19 25.52
C SER A 306 3.83 -23.68 25.26
N ASP A 307 4.99 -23.17 24.85
CA ASP A 307 5.11 -21.76 24.46
C ASP A 307 4.18 -21.46 23.27
N TYR A 308 4.01 -22.46 22.40
CA TYR A 308 3.10 -22.38 21.27
C TYR A 308 1.62 -22.32 21.70
N ASP A 309 1.22 -23.07 22.72
CA ASP A 309 -0.11 -22.95 23.33
C ASP A 309 -0.32 -21.56 23.94
N CYS A 310 0.73 -20.95 24.50
CA CYS A 310 0.68 -19.57 24.99
C CYS A 310 0.47 -18.58 23.85
N LEU A 311 1.19 -18.74 22.74
CA LEU A 311 1.07 -17.90 21.54
C LEU A 311 -0.31 -18.05 20.89
N ILE A 312 -0.79 -19.27 20.63
CA ILE A 312 -2.14 -19.50 20.07
C ILE A 312 -3.22 -19.00 21.04
N GLY A 313 -2.97 -19.11 22.35
CA GLY A 313 -3.83 -18.57 23.38
C GLY A 313 -3.83 -17.04 23.48
N LEU A 314 -3.02 -16.33 22.67
CA LEU A 314 -3.19 -14.91 22.46
C LEU A 314 -4.46 -14.69 21.65
N ASN A 315 -5.34 -13.86 22.18
CA ASN A 315 -6.47 -13.39 21.40
C ASN A 315 -5.93 -12.34 20.42
N GLU A 316 -5.46 -12.79 19.26
CA GLU A 316 -4.86 -11.94 18.23
C GLU A 316 -5.76 -10.77 17.87
N THR A 317 -7.08 -10.98 17.79
CA THR A 317 -8.03 -9.91 17.51
C THR A 317 -8.04 -8.84 18.61
N ALA A 318 -8.02 -9.25 19.88
CA ALA A 318 -7.97 -8.32 21.00
C ALA A 318 -6.63 -7.60 21.11
N GLU A 319 -5.51 -8.28 20.81
CA GLU A 319 -4.20 -7.63 20.80
C GLU A 319 -4.06 -6.67 19.60
N GLN A 320 -4.58 -7.04 18.43
CA GLN A 320 -4.61 -6.18 17.24
C GLN A 320 -5.47 -4.92 17.47
N GLU A 321 -6.57 -5.01 18.23
CA GLU A 321 -7.33 -3.83 18.67
C GLU A 321 -6.50 -2.90 19.58
N LYS A 322 -5.64 -3.45 20.45
CA LYS A 322 -4.72 -2.63 21.28
C LYS A 322 -3.65 -1.94 20.43
N CYS A 323 -3.17 -2.57 19.36
CA CYS A 323 -2.20 -1.98 18.43
C CYS A 323 -2.71 -0.70 17.73
N VAL A 324 -4.02 -0.45 17.75
CA VAL A 324 -4.63 0.77 17.20
C VAL A 324 -4.85 1.83 18.29
N ALA A 325 -4.92 1.44 19.56
CA ALA A 325 -5.34 2.28 20.68
C ALA A 325 -4.18 2.79 21.55
N ASP A 326 -2.96 2.24 21.41
CA ASP A 326 -1.80 2.59 22.23
C ASP A 326 -1.09 3.85 21.67
N PRO A 327 -1.06 4.97 22.42
CA PRO A 327 -0.38 6.20 22.01
C PRO A 327 1.15 6.07 21.91
N ASP A 328 1.75 5.04 22.50
CA ASP A 328 3.19 4.76 22.44
C ASP A 328 3.56 3.83 21.27
N THR A 329 2.57 3.30 20.52
CA THR A 329 2.79 2.52 19.30
C THR A 329 2.50 3.32 18.02
N PRO A 330 3.18 3.03 16.89
CA PRO A 330 2.81 3.62 15.61
C PRO A 330 1.36 3.24 15.28
N ASP A 331 0.58 4.20 14.82
CA ASP A 331 -0.78 3.97 14.34
C ASP A 331 -0.76 3.05 13.10
N CYS A 332 -0.90 1.74 13.33
CA CYS A 332 -0.91 0.70 12.29
C CYS A 332 -2.20 0.69 11.46
N THR A 333 -3.11 1.67 11.61
CA THR A 333 -4.30 1.77 10.75
C THR A 333 -4.00 2.33 9.37
N ARG A 334 -2.87 3.04 9.24
CA ARG A 334 -2.51 3.72 7.99
C ARG A 334 -1.64 2.83 7.10
N PRO A 335 -1.95 2.71 5.79
CA PRO A 335 -1.09 2.04 4.84
C PRO A 335 0.21 2.83 4.59
N PRO A 336 1.24 2.20 4.00
CA PRO A 336 2.43 2.93 3.56
C PRO A 336 2.10 3.98 2.51
N CYS A 337 2.79 5.12 2.56
CA CYS A 337 2.61 6.19 1.57
C CYS A 337 3.14 5.80 0.19
N GLN A 338 4.18 4.97 0.14
CA GLN A 338 4.70 4.41 -1.10
C GLN A 338 4.94 2.92 -0.94
N VAL A 339 4.41 2.11 -1.86
CA VAL A 339 4.60 0.66 -1.89
C VAL A 339 4.41 0.12 -3.31
N THR A 340 5.21 -0.87 -3.67
CA THR A 340 5.03 -1.65 -4.90
C THR A 340 4.44 -3.00 -4.55
N ILE A 341 3.30 -3.34 -5.14
CA ILE A 341 2.61 -4.62 -4.96
C ILE A 341 2.76 -5.43 -6.25
N TYR A 342 3.01 -6.72 -6.09
CA TYR A 342 3.04 -7.70 -7.19
C TYR A 342 1.84 -8.64 -7.02
N ASP A 343 0.80 -8.40 -7.81
CA ASP A 343 -0.30 -9.35 -7.91
C ASP A 343 0.14 -10.52 -8.76
N ALA A 344 -0.16 -11.73 -8.30
CA ALA A 344 0.36 -12.94 -8.91
C ALA A 344 -0.79 -13.92 -9.19
N VAL A 345 -0.81 -14.47 -10.40
CA VAL A 345 -1.79 -15.47 -10.84
C VAL A 345 -1.05 -16.74 -11.24
N GLU A 346 -1.45 -17.86 -10.66
CA GLU A 346 -0.91 -19.18 -10.96
C GLU A 346 -1.75 -19.90 -12.01
N THR A 347 -1.06 -20.61 -12.90
CA THR A 347 -1.63 -21.61 -13.80
C THR A 347 -0.67 -22.79 -13.87
N GLY A 348 -1.19 -24.01 -14.01
CA GLY A 348 -0.39 -25.22 -14.04
C GLY A 348 -0.61 -26.04 -15.31
N VAL A 349 0.47 -26.61 -15.84
CA VAL A 349 0.41 -27.60 -16.92
C VAL A 349 1.13 -28.89 -16.53
N PRO A 350 0.50 -30.07 -16.67
CA PRO A 350 1.15 -31.32 -16.34
C PRO A 350 2.21 -31.68 -17.38
N TYR A 351 3.19 -32.48 -16.97
CA TYR A 351 4.22 -32.97 -17.87
C TYR A 351 3.70 -34.02 -18.85
N GLY A 352 4.24 -34.02 -20.05
CA GLY A 352 3.85 -34.96 -21.10
C GLY A 352 4.33 -36.38 -20.81
N ARG A 353 3.47 -37.38 -20.99
CA ARG A 353 3.80 -38.81 -20.78
C ARG A 353 5.12 -39.25 -21.43
N LEU A 354 5.37 -38.89 -22.69
CA LEU A 354 6.60 -39.29 -23.39
C LEU A 354 7.87 -38.67 -22.78
N PHE A 355 7.76 -37.49 -22.19
CA PHE A 355 8.86 -36.86 -21.47
C PHE A 355 9.16 -37.62 -20.17
N LEU A 356 8.12 -38.00 -19.42
CA LEU A 356 8.26 -38.80 -18.20
C LEU A 356 8.85 -40.20 -18.50
N GLU A 357 8.41 -40.85 -19.58
CA GLU A 357 8.99 -42.12 -20.04
C GLU A 357 10.48 -41.99 -20.40
N SER A 358 10.89 -40.86 -20.98
CA SER A 358 12.30 -40.57 -21.28
C SER A 358 13.11 -40.39 -20.01
N LEU A 359 12.59 -39.66 -19.02
CA LEU A 359 13.25 -39.45 -17.74
C LEU A 359 13.44 -40.75 -16.96
N GLU A 360 12.45 -41.65 -16.99
CA GLU A 360 12.58 -42.96 -16.37
C GLU A 360 13.71 -43.78 -17.01
N GLN A 361 13.84 -43.70 -18.34
CA GLN A 361 14.91 -44.39 -19.05
C GLN A 361 16.31 -43.80 -18.77
N ASP A 362 16.42 -42.48 -18.70
CA ASP A 362 17.71 -41.78 -18.64
C ASP A 362 18.21 -41.56 -17.20
N ALA A 363 17.30 -41.26 -16.27
CA ALA A 363 17.60 -40.93 -14.88
C ALA A 363 17.16 -42.01 -13.88
N GLY A 364 16.39 -43.03 -14.32
CA GLY A 364 15.86 -44.06 -13.43
C GLY A 364 14.75 -43.57 -12.49
N LEU A 365 14.21 -42.38 -12.73
CA LEU A 365 13.13 -41.76 -11.96
C LEU A 365 11.77 -42.21 -12.51
N THR A 366 10.95 -42.85 -11.67
CA THR A 366 9.63 -43.30 -12.11
C THR A 366 8.69 -42.10 -12.37
N GLU A 367 7.69 -42.28 -13.24
CA GLU A 367 6.66 -41.25 -13.48
C GLU A 367 6.00 -40.78 -12.18
N GLN A 368 5.73 -41.72 -11.26
CA GLN A 368 5.14 -41.41 -9.96
C GLN A 368 6.09 -40.58 -9.09
N GLU A 369 7.33 -41.03 -8.92
CA GLU A 369 8.33 -40.30 -8.13
C GLU A 369 8.55 -38.89 -8.65
N PHE A 370 8.56 -38.72 -9.98
CA PHE A 370 8.67 -37.41 -10.60
C PHE A 370 7.45 -36.53 -10.29
N ASN A 371 6.24 -37.05 -10.52
CA ASN A 371 5.01 -36.30 -10.31
C ASN A 371 4.73 -35.98 -8.84
N ASP A 372 5.24 -36.80 -7.92
CA ASP A 372 5.11 -36.56 -6.49
C ASP A 372 6.13 -35.49 -6.03
N ASN A 373 7.32 -35.40 -6.62
CA ASN A 373 8.37 -34.55 -6.03
C ASN A 373 8.79 -33.32 -6.83
N PHE A 374 8.62 -33.30 -8.15
CA PHE A 374 9.17 -32.25 -8.99
C PHE A 374 8.14 -31.18 -9.35
N ILE A 375 8.58 -29.94 -9.28
CA ILE A 375 7.83 -28.76 -9.70
C ILE A 375 8.72 -27.96 -10.64
N GLY A 376 8.19 -27.63 -11.81
CA GLY A 376 8.77 -26.57 -12.65
C GLY A 376 8.12 -25.26 -12.25
N VAL A 377 8.89 -24.20 -12.03
CA VAL A 377 8.35 -22.90 -11.62
C VAL A 377 8.80 -21.86 -12.61
N ASN A 378 7.85 -21.17 -13.23
CA ASN A 378 8.09 -20.09 -14.17
C ASN A 378 7.44 -18.80 -13.65
N ILE A 379 8.24 -17.86 -13.15
CA ILE A 379 7.77 -16.58 -12.61
C ILE A 379 8.14 -15.46 -13.58
N ASN A 380 7.12 -14.86 -14.19
CA ASN A 380 7.31 -13.84 -15.23
C ASN A 380 6.29 -12.70 -15.09
N PHE A 381 6.54 -11.58 -15.76
CA PHE A 381 5.52 -10.52 -15.89
C PHE A 381 4.55 -10.85 -17.02
N ASP A 382 3.24 -10.65 -16.77
CA ASP A 382 2.20 -10.75 -17.82
C ASP A 382 2.49 -9.77 -18.96
N LYS A 383 2.91 -8.55 -18.59
CA LYS A 383 3.25 -7.47 -19.53
C LYS A 383 4.40 -6.62 -18.97
N ILE A 384 5.19 -6.03 -19.87
CA ILE A 384 6.20 -5.01 -19.51
C ILE A 384 5.51 -3.64 -19.43
N LEU A 385 4.63 -3.53 -18.44
CA LEU A 385 3.97 -2.30 -18.02
C LEU A 385 3.62 -2.43 -16.55
N PHE A 386 3.35 -1.30 -15.90
CA PHE A 386 2.85 -1.31 -14.54
C PHE A 386 1.84 -0.19 -14.34
N THR A 387 0.96 -0.39 -13.36
CA THR A 387 -0.04 0.61 -12.97
C THR A 387 0.54 1.46 -11.85
N GLU A 388 0.49 2.78 -11.99
CA GLU A 388 0.81 3.73 -10.94
C GLU A 388 -0.48 4.40 -10.45
N LEU A 389 -0.77 4.31 -9.16
CA LEU A 389 -1.89 4.98 -8.51
C LEU A 389 -1.35 6.13 -7.66
N THR A 390 -1.57 7.36 -8.12
CA THR A 390 -1.10 8.58 -7.44
C THR A 390 -2.28 9.36 -6.87
N GLU A 391 -2.28 9.56 -5.55
CA GLU A 391 -3.25 10.44 -4.89
C GLU A 391 -2.85 11.90 -5.03
N THR A 392 -3.84 12.74 -5.31
CA THR A 392 -3.72 14.21 -5.40
C THR A 392 -4.87 14.85 -4.63
N LYS A 393 -4.70 16.08 -4.15
CA LYS A 393 -5.78 16.79 -3.44
C LYS A 393 -6.99 16.98 -4.36
N ALA A 394 -8.17 16.53 -3.94
CA ALA A 394 -9.37 16.61 -4.76
C ALA A 394 -9.87 18.07 -4.92
N VAL A 395 -9.69 18.87 -3.88
CA VAL A 395 -10.04 20.30 -3.83
C VAL A 395 -8.87 21.04 -3.19
N THR A 396 -8.47 22.17 -3.78
CA THR A 396 -7.34 23.00 -3.34
C THR A 396 -7.74 24.44 -3.05
#